data_AF-A0A4U8RYJ9-F1
#
_entry.id   AF-A0A4U8RYJ9-F1
#
_cell.length_a   1.000
_cell.length_b   1.000
_cell.length_c   1.000
_cell.angle_alpha   90.00
_cell.angle_beta   90.00
_cell.angle_gamma   90.00
#
_symmetry.space_group_name_H-M   'P 1'
#
loop_
_entity.id
_entity.type
_entity.pdbx_description
1 polymer ?
#
loop_
_entity_poly.entity_id
_entity_poly.type
_entity_poly.pdbx_seq_one_letter_code
_entity_poly.pdbx_strand_id
1 'polypeptide(L)'
;MYAYRENKDSNNARHNKQKGDKYELQIVRHYKQQGYKVYPKGLKEGRRDKGIDIIAYKGKEALLIQCKNWERSQVKQEHLRIFLGDCTAYLEQNQKIFAKRSVRRVFVTSCENVDYGVKKFLEENDMEYKIIPYFA
;
A
#
# COMPACT_ATOMS: atom_id res chain seq x y z
N MET A 1 27.47 12.72 21.59
CA MET A 1 26.27 13.36 21.00
C MET A 1 25.84 12.74 19.66
N TYR A 2 26.75 12.46 18.72
CA TYR A 2 26.41 11.85 17.43
C TYR A 2 25.88 10.40 17.53
N ALA A 3 26.57 9.52 18.25
CA ALA A 3 26.16 8.11 18.42
C ALA A 3 24.81 7.91 19.16
N TYR A 4 24.37 8.90 19.96
CA TYR A 4 23.09 8.85 20.69
C TYR A 4 21.91 9.21 19.78
N ARG A 5 22.11 10.10 18.80
CA ARG A 5 21.11 10.44 17.78
C ARG A 5 20.92 9.27 16.80
N GLU A 6 22.00 8.67 16.32
CA GLU A 6 21.95 7.51 15.41
C GLU A 6 21.23 6.29 16.02
N ASN A 7 21.46 6.00 17.31
CA ASN A 7 20.75 4.92 18.02
C ASN A 7 19.25 5.21 18.21
N LYS A 8 18.86 6.49 18.37
CA LYS A 8 17.46 6.87 18.53
C LYS A 8 16.71 6.81 17.19
N ASP A 9 17.34 7.25 16.11
CA ASP A 9 16.77 7.24 14.76
C ASP A 9 16.59 5.82 14.22
N SER A 10 17.56 4.93 14.49
CA SER A 10 17.47 3.50 14.13
C SER A 10 16.38 2.75 14.89
N ASN A 11 16.19 3.03 16.18
CA ASN A 11 15.09 2.44 16.98
C ASN A 11 13.71 2.91 16.50
N ASN A 12 13.55 4.20 16.18
CA ASN A 12 12.30 4.74 15.63
C ASN A 12 11.97 4.15 14.26
N ALA A 13 12.97 4.03 13.38
CA ALA A 13 12.79 3.42 12.05
C ALA A 13 12.35 1.95 12.17
N ARG A 14 12.94 1.19 13.09
CA ARG A 14 12.57 -0.21 13.36
C ARG A 14 11.15 -0.32 13.91
N HIS A 15 10.77 0.56 14.84
CA HIS A 15 9.42 0.60 15.41
C HIS A 15 8.35 0.94 14.34
N ASN A 16 8.60 1.96 13.52
CA ASN A 16 7.71 2.34 12.42
C ASN A 16 7.58 1.22 11.38
N LYS A 17 8.68 0.53 11.07
CA LYS A 17 8.64 -0.63 10.18
C LYS A 17 7.78 -1.74 10.76
N GLN A 18 7.95 -2.10 12.04
CA GLN A 18 7.14 -3.12 12.69
C GLN A 18 5.64 -2.77 12.67
N LYS A 19 5.31 -1.50 12.89
CA LYS A 19 3.93 -1.00 12.82
C LYS A 19 3.35 -1.11 11.39
N GLY A 20 4.16 -0.78 10.38
CA GLY A 20 3.82 -0.98 8.96
C GLY A 20 3.60 -2.45 8.63
N ASP A 21 4.54 -3.33 9.00
CA ASP A 21 4.49 -4.77 8.75
C ASP A 21 3.23 -5.41 9.38
N LYS A 22 2.87 -5.01 10.62
CA LYS A 22 1.65 -5.48 11.29
C LYS A 22 0.38 -5.04 10.56
N TYR A 23 0.36 -3.79 10.08
CA TYR A 23 -0.77 -3.28 9.31
C TYR A 23 -0.89 -3.99 7.95
N GLU A 24 0.21 -4.17 7.22
CA GLU A 24 0.22 -4.94 5.97
C GLU A 24 -0.32 -6.36 6.21
N LEU A 25 0.10 -7.03 7.29
CA LEU A 25 -0.41 -8.35 7.66
C LEU A 25 -1.92 -8.34 7.94
N GLN A 26 -2.46 -7.30 8.58
CA GLN A 26 -3.90 -7.14 8.76
C GLN A 26 -4.62 -7.03 7.41
N ILE A 27 -4.12 -6.20 6.48
CA ILE A 27 -4.72 -6.05 5.14
C ILE A 27 -4.63 -7.35 4.34
N VAL A 28 -3.53 -8.10 4.45
CA VAL A 28 -3.40 -9.45 3.88
C VAL A 28 -4.50 -10.38 4.38
N ARG A 29 -4.77 -10.39 5.70
CA ARG A 29 -5.84 -11.20 6.29
C ARG A 29 -7.22 -10.76 5.79
N HIS A 30 -7.47 -9.45 5.72
CA HIS A 30 -8.72 -8.88 5.22
C HIS A 30 -9.05 -9.34 3.80
N TYR A 31 -8.09 -9.30 2.87
CA TYR A 31 -8.32 -9.77 1.49
C TYR A 31 -8.37 -11.31 1.40
N LYS A 32 -7.59 -12.04 2.21
CA LYS A 32 -7.72 -13.51 2.27
C LYS A 32 -9.12 -13.95 2.71
N GLN A 33 -9.70 -13.29 3.71
CA GLN A 33 -11.07 -13.56 4.18
C GLN A 33 -12.14 -13.31 3.10
N GLN A 34 -11.88 -12.39 2.17
CA GLN A 34 -12.74 -12.14 1.00
C GLN A 34 -12.52 -13.14 -0.15
N GLY A 35 -11.69 -14.16 0.05
CA GLY A 35 -11.43 -15.23 -0.93
C GLY A 35 -10.34 -14.91 -1.95
N TYR A 36 -9.50 -13.90 -1.71
CA TYR A 36 -8.36 -13.63 -2.59
C TYR A 36 -7.17 -14.54 -2.26
N LYS A 37 -6.45 -14.94 -3.31
CA LYS A 37 -5.07 -15.44 -3.18
C LYS A 37 -4.14 -14.24 -3.07
N VAL A 38 -3.49 -14.07 -1.92
CA VAL A 38 -2.72 -12.86 -1.59
C VAL A 38 -1.21 -13.14 -1.53
N TYR A 39 -0.43 -12.33 -2.23
CA TYR A 39 1.03 -12.25 -2.16
C TYR A 39 1.44 -10.98 -1.41
N PRO A 40 1.98 -11.10 -0.18
CA PRO A 40 2.45 -9.95 0.61
C PRO A 40 3.85 -9.54 0.15
N LYS A 41 3.92 -8.68 -0.86
CA LYS A 41 5.14 -8.26 -1.54
C LYS A 41 6.02 -7.40 -0.62
N GLY A 42 5.43 -6.46 0.13
CA GLY A 42 6.14 -5.60 1.08
C GLY A 42 6.83 -6.39 2.18
N LEU A 43 6.11 -7.32 2.81
CA LEU A 43 6.69 -8.21 3.83
C LEU A 43 7.79 -9.15 3.28
N LYS A 44 7.72 -9.57 2.01
CA LYS A 44 8.67 -10.52 1.40
C LYS A 44 9.89 -9.87 0.77
N GLU A 45 9.71 -8.71 0.15
CA GLU A 45 10.72 -8.06 -0.69
C GLU A 45 11.31 -6.80 -0.03
N GLY A 46 10.66 -6.28 1.01
CA GLY A 46 11.05 -5.06 1.71
C GLY A 46 11.08 -3.85 0.78
N ARG A 47 12.14 -3.03 0.85
CA ARG A 47 12.31 -1.80 0.02
C ARG A 47 12.34 -2.03 -1.50
N ARG A 48 12.32 -3.28 -1.96
CA ARG A 48 12.21 -3.63 -3.40
C ARG A 48 10.75 -3.77 -3.85
N ASP A 49 9.80 -3.49 -2.96
CA ASP A 49 8.36 -3.51 -3.24
C ASP A 49 7.95 -2.56 -4.37
N LYS A 50 8.73 -1.50 -4.64
CA LYS A 50 8.44 -0.45 -5.63
C LYS A 50 7.04 0.14 -5.40
N GLY A 51 6.66 0.36 -4.13
CA GLY A 51 5.37 0.98 -3.78
C GLY A 51 4.15 0.06 -3.88
N ILE A 52 4.31 -1.22 -4.18
CA ILE A 52 3.21 -2.21 -4.15
C ILE A 52 3.46 -3.18 -3.00
N ASP A 53 2.71 -3.03 -1.91
CA ASP A 53 2.86 -3.86 -0.71
C ASP A 53 2.18 -5.21 -0.89
N ILE A 54 1.01 -5.26 -1.54
CA ILE A 54 0.22 -6.48 -1.65
C ILE A 54 -0.26 -6.66 -3.08
N ILE A 55 -0.19 -7.90 -3.57
CA ILE A 55 -0.83 -8.31 -4.82
C ILE A 55 -1.87 -9.38 -4.49
N ALA A 56 -3.12 -9.16 -4.86
CA ALA A 56 -4.22 -10.09 -4.59
C ALA A 56 -4.89 -10.55 -5.88
N TYR A 57 -5.28 -11.82 -5.96
CA TYR A 57 -5.93 -12.39 -7.14
C TYR A 57 -7.23 -13.12 -6.78
N LYS A 58 -8.29 -12.90 -7.56
CA LYS A 58 -9.56 -13.63 -7.46
C LYS A 58 -10.17 -13.82 -8.85
N GLY A 59 -10.13 -15.04 -9.37
CA GLY A 59 -10.52 -15.31 -10.75
C GLY A 59 -9.70 -14.49 -11.76
N LYS A 60 -10.39 -13.68 -12.58
CA LYS A 60 -9.78 -12.76 -13.56
C LYS A 60 -9.36 -11.42 -12.95
N GLU A 61 -9.71 -11.14 -11.69
CA GLU A 61 -9.32 -9.90 -11.03
C GLU A 61 -7.90 -10.00 -10.45
N ALA A 62 -7.16 -8.89 -10.53
CA ALA A 62 -5.94 -8.64 -9.79
C ALA A 62 -6.01 -7.28 -9.11
N LEU A 63 -5.59 -7.23 -7.85
CA LEU A 63 -5.46 -5.99 -7.10
C LEU A 63 -3.97 -5.70 -6.88
N LEU A 64 -3.55 -4.49 -7.21
CA LEU A 64 -2.28 -3.92 -6.76
C LEU A 64 -2.60 -2.98 -5.60
N ILE A 65 -2.01 -3.22 -4.43
CA ILE A 65 -2.42 -2.58 -3.19
C ILE A 65 -1.21 -1.94 -2.50
N GLN A 66 -1.32 -0.67 -2.13
CA GLN A 66 -0.42 0.02 -1.21
C GLN A 66 -1.15 0.24 0.12
N CYS A 67 -0.44 -0.01 1.23
CA CYS A 67 -0.88 0.16 2.60
C CYS A 67 -0.09 1.29 3.27
N LYS A 68 -0.78 2.25 3.90
CA LYS A 68 -0.18 3.26 4.77
C LYS A 68 -0.83 3.26 6.15
N ASN A 69 -0.05 2.96 7.18
CA ASN A 69 -0.48 3.08 8.58
C ASN A 69 -0.07 4.45 9.13
N TRP A 70 -0.90 5.47 8.91
CA TRP A 70 -0.66 6.84 9.37
C TRP A 70 -1.75 7.26 10.37
N GLU A 71 -1.34 7.53 11.61
CA GLU A 71 -2.25 8.01 12.67
C GLU A 71 -2.27 9.54 12.77
N ARG A 72 -1.17 10.21 12.44
CA ARG A 72 -0.99 11.67 12.61
C ARG A 72 -0.65 12.41 11.33
N SER A 73 -0.57 11.69 10.21
CA SER A 73 -0.20 12.24 8.91
C SER A 73 -1.33 12.01 7.91
N GLN A 74 -1.72 13.08 7.23
CA GLN A 74 -2.79 13.05 6.24
C GLN A 74 -2.26 12.47 4.93
N VAL A 75 -3.08 11.65 4.26
CA VAL A 75 -2.75 11.24 2.88
C VAL A 75 -2.90 12.46 1.97
N LYS A 76 -1.91 12.67 1.11
CA LYS A 76 -1.85 13.74 0.13
C LYS A 76 -1.95 13.18 -1.27
N GLN A 77 -2.40 14.01 -2.21
CA GLN A 77 -2.46 13.67 -3.65
C GLN A 77 -1.15 13.10 -4.19
N GLU A 78 0.00 13.63 -3.75
CA GLU A 78 1.31 13.17 -4.21
C GLU A 78 1.55 11.69 -3.95
N HIS A 79 1.05 11.14 -2.84
CA HIS A 79 1.20 9.73 -2.51
C HIS A 79 0.42 8.83 -3.47
N LEU A 80 -0.79 9.24 -3.85
CA LEU A 80 -1.61 8.52 -4.82
C LEU A 80 -0.98 8.60 -6.22
N ARG A 81 -0.45 9.76 -6.60
CA ARG A 81 0.24 9.93 -7.89
C ARG A 81 1.47 9.04 -8.01
N ILE A 82 2.28 8.95 -6.96
CA ILE A 82 3.45 8.04 -6.93
C ILE A 82 2.98 6.59 -7.07
N PHE A 83 2.00 6.17 -6.27
CA PHE A 83 1.47 4.82 -6.31
C PHE A 83 0.86 4.45 -7.69
N LEU A 84 0.18 5.39 -8.34
CA LEU A 84 -0.33 5.20 -9.71
C LEU A 84 0.80 4.93 -10.69
N GLY A 85 1.88 5.71 -10.63
CA GLY A 85 3.08 5.52 -11.45
C GLY A 85 3.76 4.17 -11.20
N ASP A 86 3.90 3.79 -9.93
CA ASP A 86 4.45 2.50 -9.52
C ASP A 86 3.63 1.32 -10.06
N CYS A 87 2.29 1.41 -9.97
CA CYS A 87 1.39 0.43 -10.56
C CYS A 87 1.57 0.32 -12.08
N THR A 88 1.64 1.45 -12.78
CA THR A 88 1.83 1.47 -14.24
C THR A 88 3.15 0.80 -14.63
N ALA A 89 4.26 1.19 -13.99
CA ALA A 89 5.57 0.60 -14.25
C ALA A 89 5.61 -0.90 -13.94
N TYR A 90 4.93 -1.34 -12.87
CA TYR A 90 4.83 -2.75 -12.51
C TYR A 90 4.03 -3.55 -13.54
N LEU A 91 2.93 -2.99 -14.04
CA LEU A 91 2.12 -3.64 -15.07
C LEU A 91 2.87 -3.76 -16.40
N GLU A 92 3.62 -2.74 -16.80
CA GLU A 92 4.45 -2.77 -18.00
C GLU A 92 5.55 -3.84 -17.92
N GLN A 93 6.20 -3.98 -16.76
CA GLN A 93 7.23 -5.01 -16.54
C GLN A 93 6.63 -6.43 -16.51
N ASN A 94 5.34 -6.57 -16.23
CA ASN A 94 4.66 -7.84 -16.01
C ASN A 94 3.47 -8.09 -16.96
N GLN A 95 3.47 -7.47 -18.14
CA GLN A 95 2.33 -7.47 -19.07
C GLN A 95 1.74 -8.86 -19.32
N LYS A 96 2.60 -9.89 -19.51
CA LYS A 96 2.16 -11.27 -19.76
C LYS A 96 1.29 -11.85 -18.63
N ILE A 97 1.54 -11.47 -17.39
CA ILE A 97 0.81 -11.96 -16.20
C ILE A 97 -0.57 -11.30 -16.11
N PHE A 98 -0.66 -10.03 -16.51
CA PHE A 98 -1.85 -9.20 -16.35
C PHE A 98 -2.69 -9.03 -17.63
N ALA A 99 -2.21 -9.45 -18.80
CA ALA A 99 -2.87 -9.26 -20.09
C ALA A 99 -4.31 -9.79 -20.17
N LYS A 100 -4.67 -10.80 -19.37
CA LYS A 100 -6.02 -11.39 -19.32
C LYS A 100 -6.76 -11.09 -18.01
N ARG A 101 -6.27 -10.12 -17.23
CA ARG A 101 -6.80 -9.78 -15.91
C ARG A 101 -7.38 -8.37 -15.91
N SER A 102 -8.49 -8.20 -15.18
CA SER A 102 -8.96 -6.88 -14.79
C SER A 102 -8.13 -6.44 -13.60
N VAL A 103 -7.32 -5.40 -13.77
CA VAL A 103 -6.44 -4.90 -12.71
C VAL A 103 -7.08 -3.68 -12.06
N ARG A 104 -7.19 -3.71 -10.73
CA ARG A 104 -7.61 -2.56 -9.93
C ARG A 104 -6.45 -2.11 -9.05
N ARG A 105 -6.33 -0.79 -8.86
CA ARG A 105 -5.31 -0.17 -8.01
C ARG A 105 -6.00 0.28 -6.74
N VAL A 106 -5.52 -0.17 -5.58
CA VAL A 106 -6.18 0.11 -4.30
C VAL A 106 -5.19 0.74 -3.33
N PHE A 107 -5.45 1.97 -2.93
CA PHE A 107 -4.72 2.65 -1.88
C PHE A 107 -5.47 2.46 -0.56
N VAL A 108 -4.81 1.84 0.41
CA VAL A 108 -5.39 1.51 1.72
C VAL A 108 -4.68 2.30 2.80
N THR A 109 -5.44 3.04 3.61
CA THR A 109 -4.90 3.82 4.74
C THR A 109 -5.67 3.56 6.03
N SER A 110 -5.01 3.74 7.17
CA SER A 110 -5.68 3.78 8.47
C SER A 110 -6.17 5.18 8.86
N CYS A 111 -5.80 6.21 8.08
CA CYS A 111 -6.14 7.60 8.36
C CYS A 111 -7.50 7.98 7.78
N GLU A 112 -8.44 8.39 8.62
CA GLU A 112 -9.78 8.82 8.21
C GLU A 112 -9.82 10.20 7.57
N ASN A 113 -8.80 11.04 7.83
CA ASN A 113 -8.75 12.38 7.28
C ASN A 113 -8.28 12.35 5.82
N VAL A 114 -9.17 12.77 4.91
CA VAL A 114 -8.93 12.78 3.46
C VAL A 114 -8.89 14.21 2.96
N ASP A 115 -7.75 14.58 2.37
CA ASP A 115 -7.54 15.89 1.75
C ASP A 115 -8.45 16.14 0.54
N TYR A 116 -8.78 17.41 0.26
CA TYR A 116 -9.50 17.77 -0.97
C TYR A 116 -8.74 17.35 -2.24
N GLY A 117 -7.41 17.50 -2.28
CA GLY A 117 -6.60 17.09 -3.42
C GLY A 117 -6.61 15.57 -3.64
N VAL A 118 -6.75 14.77 -2.57
CA VAL A 118 -6.94 13.32 -2.68
C VAL A 118 -8.29 13.00 -3.33
N LYS A 119 -9.37 13.66 -2.88
CA LYS A 119 -10.71 13.44 -3.46
C LYS A 119 -10.73 13.76 -4.95
N LYS A 120 -10.24 14.95 -5.34
CA LYS A 120 -10.17 15.36 -6.75
C LYS A 120 -9.35 14.40 -7.60
N PHE A 121 -8.21 13.93 -7.08
CA PHE A 121 -7.39 12.95 -7.79
C PHE A 121 -8.12 11.63 -8.04
N LEU A 122 -8.91 11.15 -7.07
CA LEU A 122 -9.68 9.92 -7.19
C LEU A 122 -10.86 10.04 -8.18
N GLU A 123 -11.43 11.24 -8.34
CA GLU A 123 -12.47 11.49 -9.35
C GLU A 123 -11.91 11.44 -10.79
N GLU A 124 -10.65 11.85 -10.96
CA GLU A 124 -9.99 11.96 -12.26
C GLU A 124 -9.21 10.68 -12.67
N ASN A 125 -8.98 9.75 -11.73
CA ASN A 125 -8.11 8.59 -11.96
C ASN A 125 -8.75 7.28 -11.48
N ASP A 126 -8.56 6.20 -12.24
CA ASP A 126 -9.00 4.85 -11.89
C ASP A 126 -8.15 4.25 -10.75
N MET A 127 -8.53 4.62 -9.53
CA MET A 127 -7.92 4.15 -8.28
C MET A 127 -8.98 4.08 -7.18
N GLU A 128 -8.98 2.97 -6.44
CA GLU A 128 -9.77 2.84 -5.23
C GLU A 128 -9.01 3.38 -4.03
N TYR A 129 -9.74 4.05 -3.15
CA TYR A 129 -9.24 4.50 -1.87
C TYR A 129 -10.07 3.87 -0.75
N LYS A 130 -9.42 3.17 0.17
CA LYS A 130 -10.08 2.50 1.29
C LYS A 130 -9.47 2.93 2.61
N ILE A 131 -10.33 3.30 3.55
CA ILE A 131 -9.94 3.52 4.93
C ILE A 131 -10.24 2.23 5.69
N ILE A 132 -9.21 1.58 6.22
CA ILE A 132 -9.32 0.37 7.03
C ILE A 132 -8.57 0.65 8.33
N PRO A 133 -9.27 0.82 9.48
CA PRO A 133 -8.61 1.09 10.75
C PRO A 133 -7.63 -0.03 11.14
N TYR A 134 -6.57 0.33 11.85
CA TYR A 134 -5.64 -0.65 12.41
C TYR A 134 -6.15 -1.10 13.79
N PHE A 135 -6.35 -2.41 13.95
CA PHE A 135 -6.76 -3.02 15.22
C PHE A 135 -5.55 -3.77 15.78
N ALA A 136 -4.85 -3.12 16.71
CA ALA A 136 -3.62 -3.61 17.32
C ALA A 136 -3.86 -4.69 18.37
#